data_AF-A0A523SVQ4-F1
#
_entry.id   AF-A0A523SVQ4-F1
#
_cell.length_a   1.000
_cell.length_b   1.000
_cell.length_c   1.000
_cell.angle_alpha   90.00
_cell.angle_beta   90.00
_cell.angle_gamma   90.00
#
_symmetry.space_group_name_H-M   'P 1'
#
loop_
_entity.id
_entity.type
_entity.pdbx_description
1 polymer ?
#
loop_
_entity_poly.entity_id
_entity_poly.type
_entity_poly.pdbx_seq_one_letter_code
_entity_poly.pdbx_strand_id
1 'polypeptide(L)'
;MQQEPFYGAQVDFEEAKTLADLAAIFQDLDFVTETLKRLIDLLETKDKDWVLIQSLWSAALISYIRCFATGKRYGLDPDTIYSPNESAIEFHNYHKDLRDKHIAHSVNPFEQVRVDIQLSPTNSAERKVVGIITSSMKHIVVPKKSVEDFLRLVTWAKRVVGEKCKEYENKVLKIAKGMPLDDLYAKARSRMIAPSSKDVRKTRS
;
A
#
# COMPACT_ATOMS: atom_id res chain seq x y z
N MET A 1 -5.95 9.15 -37.51
CA MET A 1 -5.17 7.89 -37.38
C MET A 1 -6.12 6.85 -36.81
N GLN A 2 -6.62 5.91 -37.63
CA GLN A 2 -7.47 4.83 -37.14
C GLN A 2 -6.59 3.91 -36.28
N GLN A 3 -6.90 3.75 -34.99
CA GLN A 3 -6.24 2.74 -34.16
C GLN A 3 -6.58 1.37 -34.73
N GLU A 4 -5.56 0.55 -35.01
CA GLU A 4 -5.80 -0.84 -35.37
C GLU A 4 -6.61 -1.54 -34.27
N PRO A 5 -7.59 -2.38 -34.65
CA PRO A 5 -8.41 -3.07 -33.67
C PRO A 5 -7.55 -3.99 -32.78
N PHE A 6 -7.72 -3.85 -31.47
CA PHE A 6 -7.08 -4.72 -30.48
C PHE A 6 -7.66 -6.14 -30.58
N TYR A 7 -6.85 -7.10 -31.03
CA TYR A 7 -7.18 -8.52 -31.08
C TYR A 7 -6.62 -9.24 -29.84
N GLY A 8 -7.35 -9.14 -28.72
CA GLY A 8 -7.00 -9.81 -27.47
C GLY A 8 -8.06 -10.82 -27.04
N ALA A 9 -7.62 -12.05 -26.75
CA ALA A 9 -8.46 -13.10 -26.17
C ALA A 9 -8.28 -13.14 -24.64
N GLN A 10 -9.38 -13.07 -23.89
CA GLN A 10 -9.31 -13.29 -22.45
C GLN A 10 -9.12 -14.78 -22.16
N VAL A 11 -8.21 -15.08 -21.24
CA VAL A 11 -7.96 -16.42 -20.70
C VAL A 11 -8.16 -16.42 -19.19
N ASP A 12 -8.62 -17.54 -18.63
CA ASP A 12 -9.07 -17.66 -17.25
C ASP A 12 -8.57 -18.92 -16.53
N PHE A 13 -7.57 -19.59 -17.11
CA PHE A 13 -6.84 -20.67 -16.44
C PHE A 13 -5.97 -20.13 -15.30
N GLU A 14 -5.53 -21.03 -14.41
CA GLU A 14 -4.98 -20.67 -13.10
C GLU A 14 -3.71 -19.82 -13.18
N GLU A 15 -2.81 -20.11 -14.11
CA GLU A 15 -1.59 -19.33 -14.31
C GLU A 15 -1.88 -17.91 -14.80
N ALA A 16 -2.94 -17.72 -15.60
CA ALA A 16 -3.35 -16.39 -16.05
C ALA A 16 -3.96 -15.57 -14.90
N LYS A 17 -4.74 -16.22 -14.02
CA LYS A 17 -5.26 -15.60 -12.80
C LYS A 17 -4.13 -15.20 -11.85
N THR A 18 -3.18 -16.11 -11.64
CA THR A 18 -2.01 -15.85 -10.79
C THR A 18 -1.17 -14.71 -11.35
N LEU A 19 -0.96 -14.67 -12.68
CA LEU A 19 -0.27 -13.55 -13.33
C LEU A 19 -1.01 -12.22 -13.12
N ALA A 20 -2.34 -12.21 -13.25
CA ALA A 20 -3.15 -11.01 -13.04
C ALA A 20 -3.02 -10.50 -11.59
N ASP A 21 -3.06 -11.40 -10.60
CA ASP A 21 -2.86 -11.02 -9.20
C ASP A 21 -1.43 -10.51 -8.93
N LEU A 22 -0.40 -11.18 -9.46
CA LEU A 22 0.99 -10.73 -9.34
C LEU A 22 1.21 -9.37 -9.99
N ALA A 23 0.60 -9.11 -11.16
CA ALA A 23 0.67 -7.82 -11.84
C ALA A 23 0.00 -6.71 -11.01
N ALA A 24 -1.13 -7.00 -10.36
CA ALA A 24 -1.79 -6.05 -9.44
C ALA A 24 -0.90 -5.76 -8.21
N ILE A 25 -0.27 -6.78 -7.62
CA ILE A 25 0.69 -6.60 -6.52
C ILE A 25 1.90 -5.76 -6.97
N PHE A 26 2.43 -6.00 -8.19
CA PHE A 26 3.53 -5.22 -8.73
C PHE A 26 3.18 -3.73 -8.88
N GLN A 27 1.97 -3.43 -9.36
CA GLN A 27 1.45 -2.06 -9.45
C GLN A 27 1.32 -1.40 -8.07
N ASP A 28 0.83 -2.14 -7.07
CA ASP A 28 0.74 -1.65 -5.69
C ASP A 28 2.14 -1.34 -5.13
N LEU A 29 3.12 -2.21 -5.33
CA LEU A 29 4.50 -2.00 -4.88
C LEU A 29 5.19 -0.84 -5.62
N ASP A 30 4.88 -0.65 -6.91
CA ASP A 30 5.33 0.52 -7.67
C ASP A 30 4.75 1.82 -7.10
N PHE A 31 3.45 1.85 -6.85
CA PHE A 31 2.78 2.97 -6.18
C PHE A 31 3.42 3.27 -4.82
N VAL A 32 3.69 2.26 -4.00
CA VAL A 32 4.34 2.45 -2.69
C VAL A 32 5.75 3.03 -2.86
N THR A 33 6.54 2.48 -3.80
CA THR A 33 7.90 2.97 -4.10
C THR A 33 7.88 4.45 -4.45
N GLU A 34 7.00 4.84 -5.35
CA GLU A 34 6.84 6.21 -5.82
C GLU A 34 6.31 7.16 -4.74
N THR A 35 5.44 6.66 -3.86
CA THR A 35 4.92 7.39 -2.70
C THR A 35 6.02 7.65 -1.66
N LEU A 36 6.84 6.64 -1.35
CA LEU A 36 7.92 6.76 -0.38
C LEU A 36 9.02 7.71 -0.85
N LYS A 37 9.37 7.71 -2.15
CA LYS A 37 10.32 8.69 -2.71
C LYS A 37 9.84 10.13 -2.50
N ARG A 38 8.58 10.42 -2.86
CA ARG A 38 7.98 11.75 -2.66
C ARG A 38 7.92 12.14 -1.18
N LEU A 39 7.64 11.17 -0.31
CA LEU A 39 7.64 11.39 1.14
C LEU A 39 9.04 11.75 1.66
N ILE A 40 10.09 11.07 1.18
CA ILE A 40 11.48 11.38 1.53
C ILE A 40 11.82 12.83 1.14
N ASP A 41 11.48 13.23 -0.09
CA ASP A 41 11.73 14.59 -0.58
C ASP A 41 11.01 15.64 0.29
N LEU A 42 9.75 15.39 0.66
CA LEU A 42 8.99 16.29 1.53
C LEU A 42 9.57 16.40 2.94
N LEU A 43 10.11 15.30 3.49
CA LEU A 43 10.72 15.32 4.82
C LEU A 43 12.01 16.16 4.90
N GLU A 44 12.68 16.36 3.78
CA GLU A 44 13.86 17.24 3.68
C GLU A 44 13.50 18.73 3.66
N THR A 45 12.26 19.07 3.31
CA THR A 45 11.82 20.47 3.24
C THR A 45 11.74 21.12 4.63
N LYS A 46 12.02 22.43 4.68
CA LYS A 46 11.87 23.24 5.90
C LYS A 46 10.41 23.53 6.22
N ASP A 47 9.60 23.75 5.19
CA ASP A 47 8.17 24.02 5.31
C ASP A 47 7.37 22.72 5.09
N LYS A 48 7.13 22.00 6.18
CA LYS A 48 6.53 20.66 6.15
C LYS A 48 5.01 20.76 6.02
N ASP A 49 4.48 20.33 4.88
CA ASP A 49 3.07 20.02 4.76
C ASP A 49 2.76 18.69 5.49
N TRP A 50 2.39 18.79 6.76
CA TRP A 50 2.10 17.65 7.61
C TRP A 50 0.88 16.84 7.16
N VAL A 51 -0.08 17.46 6.48
CA VAL A 51 -1.26 16.76 5.95
C VAL A 51 -0.84 15.88 4.78
N LEU A 52 -0.02 16.41 3.86
CA LEU A 52 0.50 15.65 2.74
C LEU A 52 1.44 14.53 3.21
N ILE A 53 2.34 14.81 4.17
CA ILE A 53 3.22 13.81 4.80
C ILE A 53 2.40 12.66 5.39
N GLN A 54 1.38 12.97 6.20
CA GLN A 54 0.51 11.96 6.81
C GLN A 54 -0.23 11.13 5.76
N SER A 55 -0.72 11.79 4.70
CA SER A 55 -1.48 11.16 3.63
C SER A 55 -0.61 10.17 2.84
N LEU A 56 0.61 10.57 2.45
CA LEU A 56 1.55 9.72 1.74
C LEU A 56 2.01 8.55 2.60
N TRP A 57 2.35 8.80 3.88
CA TRP A 57 2.75 7.75 4.81
C TRP A 57 1.64 6.70 4.98
N SER A 58 0.41 7.15 5.21
CA SER A 58 -0.75 6.26 5.39
C SER A 58 -1.05 5.48 4.12
N ALA A 59 -1.01 6.13 2.95
CA ALA A 59 -1.25 5.49 1.66
C ALA A 59 -0.19 4.43 1.35
N ALA A 60 1.10 4.73 1.57
CA ALA A 60 2.19 3.78 1.39
C ALA A 60 2.01 2.55 2.29
N LEU A 61 1.70 2.78 3.58
CA LEU A 61 1.55 1.71 4.56
C LEU A 61 0.36 0.79 4.26
N ILE A 62 -0.79 1.37 3.90
CA ILE A 62 -1.99 0.62 3.53
C ILE A 62 -1.76 -0.22 2.27
N SER A 63 -1.24 0.41 1.20
CA SER A 63 -0.99 -0.28 -0.06
C SER A 63 0.07 -1.37 0.07
N TYR A 64 1.13 -1.13 0.86
CA TYR A 64 2.14 -2.15 1.14
C TYR A 64 1.54 -3.37 1.85
N ILE A 65 0.85 -3.17 2.98
CA ILE A 65 0.31 -4.29 3.75
C ILE A 65 -0.77 -5.06 2.99
N ARG A 66 -1.50 -4.39 2.09
CA ARG A 66 -2.46 -5.07 1.19
C ARG A 66 -1.78 -6.12 0.30
N CYS A 67 -0.53 -5.92 -0.11
CA CYS A 67 0.20 -6.89 -0.92
C CYS A 67 0.42 -8.24 -0.19
N PHE A 68 0.42 -8.22 1.14
CA PHE A 68 0.61 -9.38 2.01
C PHE A 68 -0.69 -9.87 2.64
N ALA A 69 -1.83 -9.23 2.32
CA ALA A 69 -3.12 -9.67 2.83
C ALA A 69 -3.55 -10.97 2.15
N THR A 70 -3.95 -11.96 2.93
CA THR A 70 -4.43 -13.25 2.45
C THR A 70 -5.96 -13.23 2.24
N GLY A 71 -6.47 -14.09 1.36
CA GLY A 71 -7.91 -14.16 1.03
C GLY A 71 -8.17 -14.82 -0.33
N LYS A 72 -9.12 -14.28 -1.10
CA LYS A 72 -9.48 -14.80 -2.44
C LYS A 72 -8.42 -14.57 -3.53
N ARG A 73 -7.45 -13.69 -3.29
CA ARG A 73 -6.39 -13.32 -4.24
C ARG A 73 -5.05 -13.82 -3.75
N TYR A 74 -4.12 -14.03 -4.67
CA TYR A 74 -2.73 -14.32 -4.35
C TYR A 74 -2.16 -13.21 -3.45
N GLY A 75 -1.73 -13.58 -2.24
CA GLY A 75 -1.03 -12.70 -1.30
C GLY A 75 0.45 -13.05 -1.24
N LEU A 76 1.30 -12.06 -1.01
CA LEU A 76 2.72 -12.31 -0.75
C LEU A 76 2.91 -12.98 0.60
N ASP A 77 3.78 -13.98 0.62
CA ASP A 77 4.29 -14.58 1.85
C ASP A 77 5.61 -13.88 2.23
N PRO A 78 5.69 -13.21 3.41
CA PRO A 78 6.88 -12.48 3.81
C PRO A 78 8.12 -13.39 3.93
N ASP A 79 7.95 -14.65 4.34
CA ASP A 79 9.07 -15.59 4.43
C ASP A 79 9.64 -15.89 3.04
N THR A 80 8.77 -16.16 2.06
CA THR A 80 9.18 -16.34 0.65
C THR A 80 9.86 -15.10 0.07
N ILE A 81 9.46 -13.88 0.46
CA ILE A 81 9.98 -12.64 -0.13
C ILE A 81 11.28 -12.17 0.52
N TYR A 82 11.43 -12.37 1.84
CA TYR A 82 12.50 -11.75 2.62
C TYR A 82 13.50 -12.74 3.21
N SER A 83 13.23 -14.05 3.25
CA SER A 83 14.19 -15.04 3.75
C SER A 83 15.49 -15.07 2.93
N PRO A 84 16.67 -15.30 3.57
CA PRO A 84 16.89 -15.53 5.01
C PRO A 84 17.14 -14.23 5.82
N ASN A 85 16.70 -13.06 5.35
CA ASN A 85 16.93 -11.80 6.04
C ASN A 85 15.90 -11.57 7.16
N GLU A 86 16.24 -12.02 8.38
CA GLU A 86 15.39 -11.86 9.57
C GLU A 86 15.04 -10.40 9.86
N SER A 87 15.99 -9.46 9.72
CA SER A 87 15.73 -8.04 9.93
C SER A 87 14.70 -7.47 8.95
N ALA A 88 14.64 -7.97 7.71
CA ALA A 88 13.61 -7.58 6.75
C ALA A 88 12.22 -8.10 7.15
N ILE A 89 12.15 -9.31 7.71
CA ILE A 89 10.90 -9.90 8.24
C ILE A 89 10.42 -9.12 9.47
N GLU A 90 11.31 -8.82 10.41
CA GLU A 90 11.00 -7.97 11.57
C GLU A 90 10.49 -6.60 11.13
N PHE A 91 11.12 -6.01 10.12
CA PHE A 91 10.74 -4.70 9.59
C PHE A 91 9.39 -4.74 8.87
N HIS A 92 9.07 -5.83 8.16
CA HIS A 92 7.72 -6.08 7.64
C HIS A 92 6.68 -6.13 8.78
N ASN A 93 6.95 -6.93 9.81
CA ASN A 93 6.05 -7.10 10.97
C ASN A 93 5.82 -5.77 11.71
N TYR A 94 6.88 -4.98 11.90
CA TYR A 94 6.78 -3.65 12.48
C TYR A 94 5.82 -2.74 11.70
N HIS A 95 5.92 -2.70 10.36
CA HIS A 95 5.02 -1.89 9.53
C HIS A 95 3.59 -2.42 9.53
N LYS A 96 3.41 -3.74 9.59
CA LYS A 96 2.08 -4.34 9.75
C LYS A 96 1.43 -3.88 11.05
N ASP A 97 2.16 -3.94 12.16
CA ASP A 97 1.68 -3.52 13.47
C ASP A 97 1.42 -2.01 13.55
N LEU A 98 2.27 -1.20 12.90
CA LEU A 98 2.01 0.23 12.74
C LEU A 98 0.70 0.47 12.02
N ARG A 99 0.43 -0.23 10.91
CA ARG A 99 -0.81 -0.09 10.13
C ARG A 99 -2.02 -0.45 10.99
N ASP A 100 -1.95 -1.56 11.71
CA ASP A 100 -3.01 -2.02 12.60
C ASP A 100 -3.31 -0.95 13.68
N LYS A 101 -2.27 -0.35 14.28
CA LYS A 101 -2.44 0.74 15.27
C LYS A 101 -2.96 2.05 14.68
N HIS A 102 -2.59 2.41 13.45
CA HIS A 102 -3.04 3.65 12.81
C HIS A 102 -4.52 3.58 12.35
N ILE A 103 -5.06 2.38 12.12
CA ILE A 103 -6.40 2.20 11.54
C ILE A 103 -7.42 1.64 12.55
N ALA A 104 -7.01 0.85 13.54
CA ALA A 104 -7.94 -0.03 14.25
C ALA A 104 -8.28 0.34 15.71
N HIS A 105 -7.66 1.34 16.34
CA HIS A 105 -7.88 1.60 17.78
C HIS A 105 -8.20 3.06 18.13
N SER A 106 -9.32 3.26 18.85
CA SER A 106 -9.77 4.53 19.43
C SER A 106 -8.89 5.04 20.58
N VAL A 107 -8.04 4.17 21.13
CA VAL A 107 -6.99 4.50 22.10
C VAL A 107 -5.66 4.15 21.46
N ASN A 108 -5.04 5.14 20.84
CA ASN A 108 -3.79 4.97 20.10
C ASN A 108 -2.64 5.61 20.90
N PRO A 109 -1.59 4.89 21.32
CA PRO A 109 -0.44 5.51 21.98
C PRO A 109 0.24 6.58 21.11
N PHE A 110 -0.03 6.56 19.80
CA PHE A 110 0.44 7.53 18.81
C PHE A 110 -0.45 8.78 18.70
N GLU A 111 -1.54 8.89 19.45
CA GLU A 111 -2.39 10.08 19.51
C GLU A 111 -2.84 10.36 20.95
N GLN A 112 -2.44 11.51 21.49
CA GLN A 112 -2.83 11.95 22.82
C GLN A 112 -3.58 13.27 22.69
N VAL A 113 -4.81 13.29 23.19
CA VAL A 113 -5.57 14.53 23.39
C VAL A 113 -5.81 14.65 24.89
N ARG A 114 -5.41 15.79 25.46
CA ARG A 114 -5.62 16.12 26.88
C ARG A 114 -6.37 17.43 27.01
N VAL A 115 -7.22 17.49 28.02
CA VAL A 115 -7.91 18.72 28.43
C VAL A 115 -7.35 19.09 29.79
N ASP A 116 -6.69 20.25 29.84
CA ASP A 116 -6.06 20.78 31.03
C ASP A 116 -6.81 22.03 31.50
N ILE A 117 -6.92 22.20 32.82
CA ILE A 117 -7.47 23.43 33.40
C ILE A 117 -6.35 24.47 33.46
N GLN A 118 -6.56 25.61 32.81
CA GLN A 118 -5.62 26.71 32.89
C GLN A 118 -5.81 27.42 34.22
N LEU A 119 -4.72 27.54 34.98
CA LEU A 119 -4.67 28.24 36.25
C LEU A 119 -3.97 29.59 36.07
N SER A 120 -4.32 30.57 36.92
CA SER A 120 -3.55 31.80 37.06
C SER A 120 -2.08 31.49 37.42
N PRO A 121 -1.09 32.31 36.99
CA PRO A 121 0.30 32.13 37.37
C PRO A 121 0.50 31.98 38.87
N THR A 122 1.48 31.18 39.29
CA THR A 122 1.71 30.84 40.71
C THR A 122 2.09 32.05 41.57
N ASN A 123 2.60 33.11 40.95
CA ASN A 123 2.95 34.39 41.58
C ASN A 123 1.82 35.44 41.51
N SER A 124 0.63 35.07 41.02
CA SER A 124 -0.51 35.99 40.97
C SER A 124 -1.11 36.23 42.36
N ALA A 125 -1.63 37.43 42.59
CA ALA A 125 -2.24 37.82 43.87
C ALA A 125 -3.52 37.01 44.19
N GLU A 126 -4.18 36.47 43.16
CA GLU A 126 -5.39 35.66 43.29
C GLU A 126 -5.21 34.33 42.53
N ARG A 127 -5.43 33.19 43.21
CA ARG A 127 -5.40 31.87 42.58
C ARG A 127 -6.78 31.53 42.03
N LYS A 128 -6.88 31.36 40.72
CA LYS A 128 -8.16 31.01 40.07
C LYS A 128 -7.98 30.16 38.82
N VAL A 129 -9.07 29.52 38.44
CA VAL A 129 -9.23 28.95 37.10
C VAL A 129 -9.42 30.11 36.12
N VAL A 130 -8.59 30.13 35.07
CA VAL A 130 -8.63 31.20 34.05
C VAL A 130 -9.11 30.69 32.70
N GLY A 131 -9.15 29.37 32.49
CA GLY A 131 -9.61 28.81 31.23
C GLY A 131 -9.44 27.30 31.13
N ILE A 132 -9.65 26.80 29.90
CA ILE A 132 -9.48 25.41 29.50
C ILE A 132 -8.49 25.40 28.35
N ILE A 133 -7.51 24.49 28.40
CA ILE A 133 -6.56 24.24 27.31
C ILE A 133 -6.83 22.84 26.78
N THR A 134 -6.95 22.69 25.47
CA THR A 134 -6.95 21.39 24.82
C THR A 134 -5.63 21.21 24.08
N SER A 135 -4.87 20.20 24.46
CA SER A 135 -3.55 19.89 23.90
C SER A 135 -3.61 18.57 23.14
N SER A 136 -3.07 18.52 21.92
CA SER A 136 -2.99 17.30 21.12
C SER A 136 -1.57 17.02 20.62
N MET A 137 -1.14 15.78 20.70
CA MET A 137 0.10 15.29 20.08
C MET A 137 -0.19 14.04 19.26
N LYS A 138 0.41 13.97 18.07
CA LYS A 138 0.24 12.85 17.15
C LYS A 138 1.57 12.43 16.53
N HIS A 139 1.83 11.14 16.49
CA HIS A 139 2.95 10.57 15.74
C HIS A 139 2.50 10.33 14.29
N ILE A 140 2.88 11.27 13.41
CA ILE A 140 2.39 11.35 12.03
C ILE A 140 3.14 10.41 11.08
N VAL A 141 4.46 10.33 11.23
CA VAL A 141 5.36 9.59 10.34
C VAL A 141 6.59 9.16 11.13
N VAL A 142 7.21 8.05 10.74
CA VAL A 142 8.50 7.60 11.28
C VAL A 142 9.65 8.52 10.85
N PRO A 143 10.81 8.48 11.52
CA PRO A 143 11.97 9.25 11.09
C PRO A 143 12.34 8.98 9.62
N LYS A 144 12.90 9.98 8.93
CA LYS A 144 13.30 9.88 7.50
C LYS A 144 14.10 8.61 7.20
N LYS A 145 15.05 8.26 8.07
CA LYS A 145 15.85 7.04 7.92
C LYS A 145 14.99 5.78 7.81
N SER A 146 13.97 5.66 8.66
CA SER A 146 13.02 4.54 8.60
C SER A 146 12.19 4.54 7.31
N VAL A 147 11.86 5.70 6.74
CA VAL A 147 11.20 5.81 5.43
C VAL A 147 12.13 5.33 4.30
N GLU A 148 13.41 5.71 4.34
CA GLU A 148 14.43 5.25 3.38
C GLU A 148 14.64 3.73 3.48
N ASP A 149 14.67 3.19 4.70
CA ASP A 149 14.77 1.75 4.94
C ASP A 149 13.53 1.02 4.40
N PHE A 150 12.34 1.61 4.56
CA PHE A 150 11.10 1.07 4.02
C PHE A 150 11.09 1.07 2.49
N LEU A 151 11.60 2.13 1.87
CA LEU A 151 11.78 2.17 0.42
C LEU A 151 12.68 1.04 -0.07
N ARG A 152 13.77 0.71 0.64
CA ARG A 152 14.64 -0.43 0.28
C ARG A 152 13.91 -1.77 0.39
N LEU A 153 13.14 -1.98 1.46
CA LEU A 153 12.34 -3.18 1.66
C LEU A 153 11.29 -3.37 0.54
N VAL A 154 10.57 -2.32 0.18
CA VAL A 154 9.54 -2.34 -0.87
C VAL A 154 10.17 -2.56 -2.25
N THR A 155 11.30 -1.91 -2.52
CA THR A 155 12.03 -2.08 -3.78
C THR A 155 12.51 -3.52 -3.96
N TRP A 156 12.95 -4.17 -2.88
CA TRP A 156 13.29 -5.59 -2.90
C TRP A 156 12.08 -6.46 -3.24
N ALA A 157 10.96 -6.28 -2.54
CA ALA A 157 9.73 -7.03 -2.80
C ALA A 157 9.25 -6.84 -4.24
N LYS A 158 9.28 -5.60 -4.75
CA LYS A 158 8.91 -5.26 -6.13
C LYS A 158 9.77 -6.03 -7.15
N ARG A 159 11.09 -6.13 -6.90
CA ARG A 159 12.01 -6.89 -7.75
C ARG A 159 11.62 -8.38 -7.78
N VAL A 160 11.45 -8.99 -6.62
CA VAL A 160 11.09 -10.42 -6.51
C VAL A 160 9.74 -10.71 -7.18
N VAL A 161 8.74 -9.86 -6.97
CA VAL A 161 7.43 -9.98 -7.63
C VAL A 161 7.56 -9.81 -9.14
N GLY A 162 8.37 -8.86 -9.61
CA GLY A 162 8.64 -8.68 -11.04
C GLY A 162 9.28 -9.89 -11.70
N GLU A 163 10.17 -10.61 -10.99
CA GLU A 163 10.73 -11.88 -11.45
C GLU A 163 9.65 -12.97 -11.54
N LYS A 164 8.75 -13.06 -10.54
CA LYS A 164 7.60 -13.98 -10.58
C LYS A 164 6.61 -13.65 -11.69
N CYS A 165 6.34 -12.37 -11.97
CA CYS A 165 5.50 -11.96 -13.10
C CYS A 165 6.05 -12.53 -14.41
N LYS A 166 7.36 -12.36 -14.67
CA LYS A 166 8.01 -12.90 -15.87
C LYS A 166 7.93 -14.43 -15.94
N GLU A 167 8.09 -15.11 -14.81
CA GLU A 167 7.91 -16.56 -14.74
C GLU A 167 6.50 -16.99 -15.18
N TYR A 168 5.47 -16.34 -14.62
CA TYR A 168 4.08 -16.66 -14.95
C TYR A 168 3.67 -16.19 -16.35
N GLU A 169 4.21 -15.09 -16.86
CA GLU A 169 4.07 -14.68 -18.27
C GLU A 169 4.53 -15.80 -19.21
N ASN A 170 5.69 -16.39 -18.93
CA ASN A 170 6.21 -17.51 -19.72
C ASN A 170 5.32 -18.75 -19.62
N LYS A 171 4.79 -19.07 -18.43
CA LYS A 171 3.84 -20.18 -18.23
C LYS A 171 2.55 -19.96 -19.02
N VAL A 172 1.95 -18.77 -18.89
CA VAL A 172 0.73 -18.36 -19.60
C VAL A 172 0.94 -18.44 -21.10
N LEU A 173 2.06 -17.91 -21.61
CA LEU A 173 2.37 -17.93 -23.04
C LEU A 173 2.55 -19.36 -23.56
N LYS A 174 3.20 -20.24 -22.78
CA LYS A 174 3.37 -21.65 -23.14
C LYS A 174 2.03 -22.37 -23.23
N ILE A 175 1.12 -22.16 -22.28
CA ILE A 175 -0.23 -22.74 -22.29
C ILE A 175 -1.03 -22.20 -23.47
N ALA A 176 -1.05 -20.88 -23.66
CA ALA A 176 -1.80 -20.24 -24.74
C ALA A 176 -1.33 -20.71 -26.14
N LYS A 177 -0.03 -20.92 -26.35
CA LYS A 177 0.51 -21.47 -27.61
C LYS A 177 0.08 -22.93 -27.87
N GLY A 178 -0.33 -23.66 -26.85
CA GLY A 178 -0.87 -25.02 -26.97
C GLY A 178 -2.38 -25.07 -27.22
N MET A 179 -3.09 -23.94 -27.14
CA MET A 179 -4.53 -23.88 -27.36
C MET A 179 -4.87 -23.81 -28.85
N PRO A 180 -6.02 -24.35 -29.29
CA PRO A 180 -6.51 -24.15 -30.66
C PRO A 180 -6.70 -22.65 -30.95
N LEU A 181 -6.17 -22.18 -32.08
CA LEU A 181 -6.27 -20.77 -32.46
C LEU A 181 -7.73 -20.33 -32.62
N ASP A 182 -8.59 -21.19 -33.17
CA ASP A 182 -10.00 -20.88 -33.36
C ASP A 182 -10.71 -20.55 -32.03
N ASP A 183 -10.37 -21.25 -30.94
CA ASP A 183 -10.90 -20.97 -29.60
C ASP A 183 -10.45 -19.60 -29.07
N LEU A 184 -9.20 -19.21 -29.36
CA LEU A 184 -8.68 -17.90 -28.98
C LEU A 184 -9.32 -16.79 -29.82
N TYR A 185 -9.45 -16.98 -31.13
CA TYR A 185 -10.09 -16.02 -32.03
C TYR A 185 -11.59 -15.84 -31.74
N ALA A 186 -12.29 -16.91 -31.31
CA ALA A 186 -13.67 -16.81 -30.85
C ALA A 186 -13.83 -15.87 -29.64
N LYS A 187 -12.77 -15.71 -28.84
CA LYS A 187 -12.71 -14.82 -27.67
C LYS A 187 -12.03 -13.48 -27.94
N ALA A 188 -11.55 -13.20 -29.16
CA ALA A 188 -10.69 -12.05 -29.51
C ALA A 188 -11.38 -10.67 -29.53
N ARG A 189 -12.45 -10.50 -28.73
CA ARG A 189 -13.17 -9.23 -28.55
C ARG A 189 -13.24 -8.82 -27.07
N SER A 190 -12.32 -9.31 -26.24
CA SER A 190 -12.36 -8.97 -24.82
C SER A 190 -12.22 -7.46 -24.64
N ARG A 191 -13.19 -6.86 -23.94
CA ARG A 191 -13.19 -5.45 -23.56
C ARG A 191 -13.07 -5.38 -22.06
N MET A 192 -12.01 -4.71 -21.57
CA MET A 192 -12.00 -4.25 -20.19
C MET A 192 -13.10 -3.20 -20.02
N ILE A 193 -13.98 -3.41 -19.04
CA ILE A 193 -14.98 -2.41 -18.65
C ILE A 193 -14.36 -1.60 -17.52
N ALA A 194 -14.23 -0.28 -17.72
CA ALA A 194 -13.77 0.61 -16.68
C ALA A 194 -14.73 0.55 -15.47
N PRO A 195 -14.22 0.30 -14.25
CA PRO A 195 -15.03 0.38 -13.05
C PRO A 195 -15.65 1.76 -12.87
N SER A 196 -16.84 1.84 -12.28
CA SER A 196 -17.60 3.07 -12.04
C SER A 196 -18.04 3.18 -10.57
N SER A 197 -18.51 4.36 -10.16
CA SER A 197 -19.07 4.57 -8.81
C SER A 197 -20.26 3.66 -8.48
N LYS A 198 -20.93 3.09 -9.49
CA LYS A 198 -22.03 2.14 -9.32
C LYS A 198 -21.54 0.76 -8.86
N ASP A 199 -20.28 0.45 -9.08
CA ASP A 199 -19.68 -0.85 -8.73
C ASP A 199 -19.28 -0.94 -7.25
N VAL A 200 -19.35 0.17 -6.50
CA VAL A 200 -18.99 0.24 -5.06
C VAL A 200 -19.80 -0.76 -4.21
N ARG A 201 -21.04 -1.08 -4.62
CA ARG A 201 -21.92 -2.03 -3.92
C ARG A 201 -21.77 -3.48 -4.37
N LYS A 202 -20.97 -3.76 -5.41
CA LYS A 202 -20.77 -5.14 -5.87
C LYS A 202 -19.98 -5.93 -4.81
N THR A 203 -20.44 -7.13 -4.52
CA THR A 203 -19.73 -8.07 -3.65
C THR A 203 -18.37 -8.40 -4.24
N ARG A 204 -17.34 -8.55 -3.38
CA ARG A 204 -16.01 -9.00 -3.81
C ARG A 204 -16.14 -10.43 -4.39
N SER A 205 -16.06 -10.55 -5.72
CA SER A 205 -16.02 -11.81 -6.46
C SER A 205 -14.75 -12.57 -6.14
#